data_AF-A0A8T4WH68-F1
#
_entry.id   AF-A0A8T4WH68-F1
#
_cell.length_a   1.000
_cell.length_b   1.000
_cell.length_c   1.000
_cell.angle_alpha   90.00
_cell.angle_beta   90.00
_cell.angle_gamma   90.00
#
_symmetry.space_group_name_H-M   'P 1'
#
loop_
_entity.id
_entity.type
_entity.pdbx_description
1 polymer ?
#
loop_
_entity_poly.entity_id
_entity_poly.type
_entity_poly.pdbx_seq_one_letter_code
_entity_poly.pdbx_strand_id
1 'polypeptide(L)'
;MKQIHAQPKDFIGSIIYTMLKQRMRQNPNCPPFHTWQMKVVLSTDYYPLSLIFDNGLEFHKGDLQEVDIRLHFSFEAMLEIIKGRKGLLGAILR
;
A
#
# COMPACT_ATOMS: atom_id res chain seq x y z
N MET A 1 -14.97 1.89 13.15
CA MET A 1 -13.49 1.99 13.18
C MET A 1 -12.92 1.13 12.06
N LYS A 2 -12.04 1.67 11.22
CA LYS A 2 -11.46 0.97 10.05
C LYS A 2 -10.38 0.00 10.54
N GLN A 3 -10.69 -1.31 10.58
CA GLN A 3 -9.81 -2.34 11.16
C GLN A 3 -8.59 -2.56 10.26
N ILE A 4 -7.46 -2.02 10.70
CA ILE A 4 -6.14 -2.44 10.24
C ILE A 4 -5.62 -3.37 11.34
N HIS A 5 -5.36 -4.63 11.00
CA HIS A 5 -5.17 -5.69 11.98
C HIS A 5 -3.81 -5.61 12.70
N ALA A 6 -2.80 -5.02 12.05
CA ALA A 6 -1.50 -4.77 12.68
C ALA A 6 -0.81 -3.53 12.09
N GLN A 7 -0.14 -2.76 12.95
CA GLN A 7 0.78 -1.71 12.49
C GLN A 7 2.11 -2.38 12.06
N PRO A 8 2.62 -2.08 10.86
CA PRO A 8 3.90 -2.62 10.43
C PRO A 8 5.03 -2.17 11.35
N LYS A 9 5.98 -3.07 11.62
CA LYS A 9 7.15 -2.82 12.46
C LYS A 9 8.39 -2.42 11.65
N ASP A 10 8.27 -2.41 10.33
CA ASP A 10 9.32 -2.05 9.40
C ASP A 10 9.12 -0.63 8.83
N PHE A 11 10.21 -0.03 8.36
CA PHE A 11 10.24 1.36 7.90
C PHE A 11 9.31 1.61 6.69
N ILE A 12 9.38 0.74 5.67
CA ILE A 12 8.59 0.92 4.44
C ILE A 12 7.11 0.70 4.73
N GLY A 13 6.77 -0.35 5.45
CA GLY A 13 5.41 -0.61 5.93
C GLY A 13 4.88 0.56 6.75
N SER A 14 5.67 1.12 7.66
CA SER A 14 5.25 2.28 8.48
C SER A 14 4.92 3.51 7.65
N ILE A 15 5.71 3.78 6.60
CA ILE A 15 5.44 4.85 5.64
C ILE A 15 4.11 4.59 4.94
N ILE A 16 3.96 3.42 4.30
CA ILE A 16 2.74 3.06 3.55
C ILE A 16 1.49 3.10 4.44
N TYR A 17 1.58 2.58 5.67
CA TYR A 17 0.50 2.60 6.65
C TYR A 17 0.06 4.02 7.00
N THR A 18 1.01 4.90 7.32
CA THR A 18 0.74 6.28 7.71
C THR A 18 0.02 7.03 6.58
N MET A 19 0.45 6.78 5.35
CA MET A 19 -0.14 7.38 4.16
C MET A 19 -1.53 6.85 3.83
N LEU A 20 -1.73 5.52 3.89
CA LEU A 20 -3.05 4.92 3.65
C LEU A 20 -4.06 5.49 4.65
N LYS A 21 -3.67 5.62 5.92
CA LYS A 21 -4.46 6.31 6.94
C LYS A 21 -4.75 7.76 6.56
N GLN A 22 -3.75 8.52 6.14
CA GLN A 22 -3.93 9.92 5.75
C GLN A 22 -4.89 10.06 4.55
N ARG A 23 -4.71 9.25 3.51
CA ARG A 23 -5.56 9.26 2.32
C ARG A 23 -7.01 8.87 2.65
N MET A 24 -7.21 7.89 3.51
CA MET A 24 -8.54 7.51 4.00
C MET A 24 -9.22 8.57 4.87
N ARG A 25 -8.45 9.43 5.55
CA ARG A 25 -8.99 10.59 6.28
C ARG A 25 -9.39 11.71 5.33
N GLN A 26 -8.60 11.93 4.27
CA GLN A 26 -8.87 12.96 3.27
C GLN A 26 -10.00 12.59 2.30
N ASN A 27 -10.27 11.29 2.10
CA ASN A 27 -11.31 10.81 1.21
C ASN A 27 -12.36 9.99 1.99
N PRO A 28 -13.40 10.65 2.56
CA PRO A 28 -14.41 9.97 3.37
C PRO A 28 -15.24 8.95 2.60
N ASN A 29 -15.33 9.08 1.27
CA ASN A 29 -16.05 8.17 0.39
C ASN A 29 -15.24 6.91 0.03
N CYS A 30 -13.98 6.82 0.46
CA CYS A 30 -13.17 5.63 0.23
C CYS A 30 -13.78 4.42 0.98
N PRO A 31 -14.12 3.31 0.30
CA PRO A 31 -14.69 2.14 0.94
C PRO A 31 -13.76 1.61 2.04
N PRO A 32 -14.31 1.04 3.11
CA PRO A 32 -13.50 0.51 4.20
C PRO A 32 -12.77 -0.76 3.76
N PHE A 33 -11.56 -0.99 4.28
CA PHE A 33 -10.69 -2.11 3.86
C PHE A 33 -11.32 -3.50 3.99
N HIS A 34 -12.29 -3.70 4.90
CA HIS A 34 -12.99 -4.99 5.01
C HIS A 34 -13.81 -5.35 3.77
N THR A 35 -14.09 -4.40 2.88
CA THR A 35 -14.77 -4.64 1.60
C THR A 35 -13.82 -5.01 0.48
N TRP A 36 -12.50 -4.92 0.70
CA TRP A 36 -11.50 -5.19 -0.32
C TRP A 36 -11.01 -6.63 -0.17
N GLN A 37 -10.94 -7.35 -1.28
CA GLN A 37 -10.45 -8.72 -1.36
C GLN A 37 -9.35 -8.79 -2.42
N MET A 38 -8.11 -8.56 -2.00
CA MET A 38 -6.96 -8.59 -2.89
C MET A 38 -5.63 -8.72 -2.14
N LYS A 39 -4.63 -9.30 -2.80
CA LYS A 39 -3.24 -9.37 -2.36
C LYS A 39 -2.41 -8.48 -3.28
N VAL A 40 -1.68 -7.53 -2.70
CA VAL A 40 -0.82 -6.58 -3.42
C VAL A 40 0.62 -6.74 -2.96
N VAL A 41 1.55 -6.89 -3.89
CA VAL A 41 2.99 -6.82 -3.59
C VAL A 41 3.53 -5.50 -4.13
N LEU A 42 4.02 -4.66 -3.22
CA LEU A 42 4.79 -3.46 -3.52
C LEU A 42 6.28 -3.80 -3.50
N SER A 43 6.86 -3.99 -4.68
CA SER A 43 8.30 -4.17 -4.83
C SER A 43 8.99 -2.80 -4.82
N THR A 44 9.96 -2.65 -3.92
CA THR A 44 10.74 -1.43 -3.72
C THR A 44 12.23 -1.73 -3.90
N ASP A 45 13.06 -0.69 -3.98
CA ASP A 45 14.53 -0.82 -4.04
C ASP A 45 15.13 -1.50 -2.79
N TYR A 46 14.38 -1.60 -1.68
CA TYR A 46 14.86 -2.16 -0.42
C TYR A 46 14.41 -3.60 -0.20
N TYR A 47 13.09 -3.82 -0.25
CA TYR A 47 12.46 -5.14 -0.13
C TYR A 47 11.00 -5.07 -0.60
N PRO A 48 10.42 -6.21 -1.03
CA PRO A 48 9.00 -6.28 -1.29
C PRO A 48 8.20 -6.19 0.02
N LEU A 49 7.10 -5.44 -0.05
CA LEU A 49 6.09 -5.34 1.00
C LEU A 49 4.79 -5.90 0.46
N SER A 50 4.25 -6.90 1.14
CA SER A 50 2.99 -7.53 0.82
C SER A 50 1.86 -6.93 1.65
N LEU A 51 0.77 -6.56 0.98
CA LEU A 51 -0.45 -6.03 1.54
C LEU A 51 -1.57 -7.03 1.28
N ILE A 52 -2.19 -7.56 2.33
CA ILE A 52 -3.30 -8.49 2.21
C ILE A 52 -4.56 -7.77 2.65
N PHE A 53 -5.50 -7.62 1.72
CA PHE A 53 -6.83 -7.11 1.96
C PHE A 53 -7.77 -8.31 2.02
N ASP A 54 -8.08 -8.75 3.23
CA ASP A 54 -9.07 -9.80 3.50
C ASP A 54 -9.72 -9.50 4.85
N ASN A 55 -10.94 -8.95 4.80
CA ASN A 55 -11.65 -8.45 5.99
C ASN A 55 -10.83 -7.44 6.83
N GLY A 56 -9.97 -6.65 6.18
CA GLY A 56 -9.07 -5.71 6.84
C GLY A 56 -7.83 -5.45 5.99
N LEU A 57 -6.77 -4.95 6.62
CA LEU A 57 -5.49 -4.74 5.98
C LEU A 57 -4.39 -5.32 6.86
N GLU A 58 -3.56 -6.18 6.27
CA GLU A 58 -2.36 -6.73 6.87
C GLU A 58 -1.11 -6.37 6.07
N PHE A 59 0.00 -6.20 6.79
CA PHE A 59 1.31 -5.89 6.22
C PHE A 59 2.27 -7.04 6.50
N HIS A 60 2.87 -7.58 5.45
CA HIS A 60 3.85 -8.65 5.54
C HIS A 60 5.12 -8.21 4.82
N LYS A 61 6.25 -8.23 5.52
CA LYS A 61 7.56 -8.00 4.89
C LYS A 61 7.92 -9.23 4.07
N GLY A 62 8.27 -9.02 2.80
CA GLY A 62 8.59 -10.10 1.89
C GLY A 62 7.58 -10.23 0.75
N ASP A 63 7.78 -11.28 -0.02
CA ASP A 63 7.02 -11.54 -1.24
C ASP A 63 5.93 -12.60 -0.98
N LEU A 64 4.86 -12.53 -1.75
CA LEU A 64 3.80 -13.54 -1.79
C LEU A 64 3.85 -14.29 -3.12
N GLN A 65 3.71 -15.62 -3.07
CA GLN A 65 3.66 -16.45 -4.27
C GLN A 65 2.40 -16.17 -5.10
N GLU A 66 1.25 -16.06 -4.43
CA GLU A 66 -0.03 -15.73 -5.06
C GLU A 66 -0.38 -14.27 -4.78
N VAL A 67 -0.42 -13.46 -5.83
CA VAL A 67 -0.66 -12.03 -5.77
C VAL A 67 -1.59 -11.60 -6.90
N ASP A 68 -2.56 -10.74 -6.61
CA ASP A 68 -3.47 -10.19 -7.62
C ASP A 68 -2.82 -9.03 -8.37
N ILE A 69 -2.07 -8.20 -7.65
CA ILE A 69 -1.37 -7.04 -8.21
C ILE A 69 0.07 -6.97 -7.69
N ARG A 70 1.03 -6.96 -8.61
CA ARG A 70 2.42 -6.63 -8.31
C ARG A 70 2.76 -5.27 -8.90
N LEU A 71 3.22 -4.36 -8.06
CA LEU A 71 3.70 -3.06 -8.49
C LEU A 71 5.18 -2.92 -8.15
N HIS A 72 5.96 -2.44 -9.09
CA HIS A 72 7.37 -2.15 -8.89
C HIS A 72 7.59 -0.65 -8.97
N PHE A 73 8.11 -0.06 -7.89
CA PHE A 73 8.40 1.37 -7.83
C PHE A 73 9.76 1.58 -7.16
N SER A 74 10.53 2.55 -7.66
CA SER A 74 11.60 3.10 -6.84
C SER A 74 11.01 3.80 -5.62
N PHE A 75 11.80 3.90 -4.55
CA PHE A 75 11.35 4.60 -3.34
C PHE A 75 11.01 6.07 -3.63
N GLU A 76 11.75 6.72 -4.52
CA GLU A 76 11.46 8.09 -4.97
C GLU A 76 10.11 8.17 -5.70
N ALA A 77 9.85 7.27 -6.65
CA ALA A 77 8.58 7.24 -7.39
C ALA A 77 7.40 7.04 -6.44
N MET A 78 7.57 6.16 -5.46
CA MET A 78 6.60 5.98 -4.39
C MET A 78 6.36 7.31 -3.66
N LEU A 79 7.41 7.96 -3.12
CA LEU A 79 7.27 9.23 -2.40
C LEU A 79 6.58 10.34 -3.23
N GLU A 80 6.82 10.39 -4.54
CA GLU A 80 6.19 11.36 -5.42
C GLU A 80 4.71 11.05 -5.69
N ILE A 81 4.34 9.76 -5.82
CA ILE A 81 2.93 9.32 -5.86
C ILE A 81 2.23 9.72 -4.56
N ILE A 82 2.91 9.51 -3.45
CA ILE A 82 2.40 9.75 -2.09
C ILE A 82 2.12 11.23 -1.87
N LYS A 83 3.06 12.09 -2.25
CA LYS A 83 2.93 13.55 -2.12
C LYS A 83 1.89 14.13 -3.07
N GLY A 84 1.23 13.31 -3.90
CA GLY A 84 0.29 13.75 -4.93
C GLY A 84 0.93 14.53 -6.07
N ARG A 85 2.27 14.48 -6.18
CA ARG A 85 3.05 15.14 -7.24
C ARG A 85 3.04 14.31 -8.53
N LYS A 86 2.90 12.99 -8.40
CA LYS A 86 2.66 12.06 -9.51
C LYS A 86 1.39 11.24 -9.26
N GLY A 87 0.65 10.93 -10.30
CA GLY A 87 -0.44 9.94 -10.22
C GLY A 87 0.11 8.52 -10.33
N LEU A 88 -0.60 7.52 -9.78
CA LEU A 88 -0.22 6.11 -9.89
C LEU A 88 -0.08 5.68 -11.37
N LEU A 89 -1.06 6.05 -12.21
CA LEU A 89 -1.00 5.81 -13.66
C LEU A 89 0.16 6.57 -14.34
N GLY A 90 0.43 7.79 -13.89
CA GLY A 90 1.56 8.58 -14.39
C GLY A 90 2.93 8.03 -13.99
N ALA A 91 2.99 7.19 -12.94
CA ALA A 91 4.19 6.48 -12.54
C ALA A 91 4.35 5.12 -13.23
N ILE A 92 3.26 4.55 -13.78
CA ILE A 92 3.28 3.29 -14.53
C ILE A 92 3.63 3.53 -16.01
N LEU A 93 3.16 4.64 -16.59
CA LEU A 93 3.30 4.95 -18.02
C LEU A 93 4.63 5.63 -18.41
N ARG A 94 5.59 5.72 -17.49
CA ARG A 94 6.90 6.34 -17.68
C ARG A 94 8.00 5.37 -17.27
#